data_AF-A0AAE1R639-F1
#
_entry.id   AF-A0AAE1R639-F1
#
_cell.length_a   1.000
_cell.length_b   1.000
_cell.length_c   1.000
_cell.angle_alpha   90.00
_cell.angle_beta   90.00
_cell.angle_gamma   90.00
#
_symmetry.space_group_name_H-M   'P 1'
#
loop_
_entity.id
_entity.type
_entity.pdbx_description
1 polymer ?
#
loop_
_entity_poly.entity_id
_entity_poly.type
_entity_poly.pdbx_seq_one_letter_code
_entity_poly.pdbx_strand_id
1 'polypeptide(L)'
;MVRGLMLTLKYFFEKKVTINYPFEKGPLSPRFRGEHALRCYPTGEERCIACKLCEAELLYDKEKLLENGDRWETEIAENLRSESLYR
;
A
#
# COMPACT_ATOMS: atom_id res chain seq x y z
N MET A 1 -36.72 6.69 -24.47
CA MET A 1 -36.79 5.53 -23.55
C MET A 1 -36.09 4.28 -24.10
N VAL A 2 -36.39 3.82 -25.32
CA VAL A 2 -35.81 2.58 -25.91
C VAL A 2 -34.27 2.54 -25.93
N ARG A 3 -33.60 3.67 -26.20
CA ARG A 3 -32.13 3.77 -26.19
C ARG A 3 -31.49 3.39 -24.84
N GLY A 4 -32.13 3.73 -23.73
CA GLY A 4 -31.63 3.39 -22.38
C GLY A 4 -31.72 1.89 -22.10
N LEU A 5 -32.85 1.28 -22.47
CA LEU A 5 -33.08 -0.17 -22.35
C LEU A 5 -32.09 -0.98 -23.22
N MET A 6 -31.75 -0.50 -24.42
CA MET A 6 -30.71 -1.14 -25.25
C MET A 6 -29.31 -1.03 -24.63
N LEU A 7 -28.98 0.09 -24.00
CA LEU A 7 -27.69 0.26 -23.33
C LEU A 7 -27.54 -0.71 -22.15
N THR A 8 -28.59 -0.86 -21.33
CA THR A 8 -28.58 -1.83 -20.21
C THR A 8 -28.48 -3.27 -20.70
N LEU A 9 -29.16 -3.61 -21.81
CA LEU A 9 -29.06 -4.94 -22.41
C LEU A 9 -27.65 -5.23 -22.94
N LYS A 10 -26.96 -4.23 -23.51
CA LYS A 10 -25.56 -4.37 -23.96
C LYS A 10 -24.64 -4.68 -22.77
N TYR A 11 -24.69 -3.90 -21.69
CA TYR A 11 -23.86 -4.13 -20.51
C TYR A 11 -24.21 -5.43 -19.77
N PHE A 12 -25.42 -5.96 -19.92
CA PHE A 12 -25.80 -7.26 -19.35
C PHE A 12 -25.02 -8.43 -19.97
N PHE A 13 -24.73 -8.37 -21.28
CA PHE A 13 -23.95 -9.39 -21.98
C PHE A 13 -22.44 -9.12 -22.02
N GLU A 14 -22.01 -7.93 -21.60
CA GLU A 14 -20.59 -7.60 -21.51
C GLU A 14 -19.94 -8.25 -20.29
N LYS A 15 -18.66 -8.63 -20.40
CA LYS A 15 -17.94 -9.25 -19.28
C LYS A 15 -17.80 -8.24 -18.13
N LYS A 16 -18.20 -8.63 -16.93
CA LYS A 16 -18.05 -7.81 -15.73
C LYS A 16 -16.57 -7.61 -15.40
N VAL A 17 -16.20 -6.35 -15.13
CA VAL A 17 -14.87 -6.00 -14.61
C VAL A 17 -14.88 -6.17 -13.09
N THR A 18 -15.01 -7.41 -12.64
CA THR A 18 -14.98 -7.79 -11.22
C THR A 18 -13.77 -8.69 -10.99
N ILE A 19 -12.90 -8.29 -10.07
CA ILE A 19 -11.78 -9.12 -9.59
C ILE A 19 -12.28 -10.11 -8.53
N ASN A 20 -11.66 -11.29 -8.46
CA ASN A 20 -12.04 -12.31 -7.47
C ASN A 20 -11.28 -12.12 -6.15
N TYR A 21 -11.72 -11.19 -5.31
CA TYR A 21 -11.17 -11.02 -3.96
C TYR A 21 -11.59 -12.19 -3.06
N PRO A 22 -10.69 -12.80 -2.26
CA PRO A 22 -9.34 -12.34 -1.87
C PRO A 22 -8.18 -12.89 -2.71
N PHE A 23 -8.45 -13.69 -3.73
CA PHE A 23 -7.42 -14.39 -4.52
C PHE A 23 -6.70 -13.48 -5.53
N GLU A 24 -7.44 -12.53 -6.09
CA GLU A 24 -6.93 -11.52 -7.01
C GLU A 24 -7.04 -10.14 -6.37
N LYS A 25 -5.91 -9.41 -6.29
CA LYS A 25 -5.85 -8.03 -5.80
C LYS A 25 -5.69 -7.07 -6.96
N GLY A 26 -6.23 -5.86 -6.80
CA GLY A 26 -6.04 -4.78 -7.78
C GLY A 26 -4.57 -4.33 -7.86
N PRO A 27 -4.16 -3.71 -8.99
CA PRO A 27 -2.81 -3.17 -9.12
C PRO A 27 -2.59 -2.02 -8.15
N LEU A 28 -1.41 -2.00 -7.52
CA LEU A 28 -1.02 -1.00 -6.52
C LEU A 28 0.20 -0.22 -7.01
N SER A 29 0.19 1.11 -6.82
CA SER A 29 1.37 1.93 -7.13
C SER A 29 2.43 1.80 -6.02
N PRO A 30 3.74 1.91 -6.33
CA PRO A 30 4.81 1.96 -5.32
C PRO A 30 4.64 3.05 -4.25
N ARG A 31 3.91 4.12 -4.57
CA ARG A 31 3.58 5.24 -3.67
C ARG A 31 2.33 5.03 -2.81
N PHE A 32 1.78 3.82 -2.78
CA PHE A 32 0.61 3.55 -1.97
C PHE A 32 0.89 3.76 -0.48
N ARG A 33 -0.03 4.43 0.21
CA ARG A 33 0.04 4.67 1.66
C ARG A 33 -0.85 3.65 2.36
N GLY A 34 -0.22 2.67 3.00
CA GLY A 34 -0.87 1.60 3.74
C GLY A 34 -0.52 1.61 5.22
N GLU A 35 -0.17 0.45 5.76
CA GLU A 35 0.21 0.27 7.15
C GLU A 35 1.54 1.00 7.47
N HIS A 36 1.60 1.64 8.64
CA HIS A 36 2.81 2.32 9.11
C HIS A 36 3.83 1.31 9.63
N ALA A 37 5.10 1.56 9.34
CA ALA A 37 6.22 0.70 9.68
C ALA A 37 7.48 1.51 10.01
N LEU A 38 8.20 1.10 11.05
CA LEU A 38 9.52 1.63 11.39
C LEU A 38 10.59 0.72 10.79
N ARG A 39 11.55 1.30 10.07
CA ARG A 39 12.60 0.55 9.39
C ARG A 39 13.90 0.52 10.18
N CYS A 40 14.67 -0.54 9.97
CA CYS A 40 16.02 -0.69 10.48
C CYS A 40 17.08 -0.42 9.38
N TYR A 41 18.30 -0.16 9.80
CA TYR A 41 19.49 -0.17 8.95
C TYR A 41 19.84 -1.62 8.56
N PRO A 42 20.63 -1.84 7.49
CA PRO A 42 21.11 -3.17 7.14
C PRO A 42 21.99 -3.83 8.21
N THR A 43 22.50 -3.04 9.18
CA THR A 43 23.23 -3.50 10.37
C THR A 43 22.31 -4.06 11.46
N GLY A 44 20.99 -3.90 11.34
CA GLY A 44 20.00 -4.27 12.35
C GLY A 44 19.69 -3.17 13.37
N GLU A 45 20.37 -2.02 13.32
CA GLU A 45 20.07 -0.87 14.18
C GLU A 45 18.80 -0.15 13.73
N GLU A 46 17.98 0.33 14.65
CA GLU A 46 16.78 1.10 14.32
C GLU A 46 17.12 2.47 13.68
N ARG A 47 16.32 2.92 12.71
CA ARG A 47 16.51 4.26 12.11
C ARG A 47 15.94 5.40 12.96
N CYS A 48 15.08 5.08 13.93
CA CYS A 48 14.44 6.08 14.77
C CYS A 48 15.41 6.63 15.82
N ILE A 49 15.63 7.95 15.83
CA ILE A 49 16.50 8.65 16.79
C ILE A 49 15.72 9.47 17.84
N ALA A 50 14.42 9.19 18.01
CA ALA A 50 13.54 9.88 18.96
C ALA A 50 13.48 11.42 18.80
N CYS A 51 13.49 11.93 17.56
CA CYS A 51 13.46 13.37 17.26
C CYS A 51 12.09 14.05 17.48
N LYS A 52 11.03 13.31 17.80
CA LYS A 52 9.64 13.78 18.02
C LYS A 52 8.95 14.48 16.82
N LEU A 53 9.57 14.52 15.64
CA LEU A 53 8.97 15.15 14.45
C LEU A 53 7.71 14.43 13.95
N CYS A 54 7.65 13.10 14.10
CA CYS A 54 6.55 12.25 13.65
C CYS A 54 5.58 11.86 14.78
N GLU A 55 5.71 12.43 15.99
CA GLU A 55 4.95 12.02 17.18
C GLU A 55 3.42 12.12 16.98
N ALA A 56 2.95 13.07 16.17
CA ALA A 56 1.53 13.21 15.84
C ALA A 56 1.01 12.22 14.78
N GLU A 57 1.90 11.57 14.01
CA GLU A 57 1.53 10.70 12.89
C GLU A 57 1.49 9.21 13.26
N LEU A 58 2.01 8.83 14.43
CA LEU A 58 2.07 7.44 14.85
C LEU A 58 0.77 7.00 15.53
N LEU A 59 0.10 6.03 14.91
CA LEU A 59 -1.15 5.44 15.41
C LEU A 59 -0.94 4.20 16.30
N TYR A 60 0.30 3.70 16.43
CA TYR A 60 0.63 2.45 17.10
C TYR A 60 1.88 2.59 17.98
N ASP A 61 2.04 1.65 18.92
CA ASP A 61 3.23 1.54 19.74
C ASP A 61 4.49 1.22 18.91
N LYS A 62 5.66 1.63 19.42
CA LYS A 62 6.96 1.44 18.76
C LYS A 62 7.21 -0.02 18.36
N GLU A 63 6.92 -0.96 19.26
CA GLU A 63 7.15 -2.40 19.04
C GLU A 63 6.36 -2.92 17.84
N LYS A 64 5.05 -2.60 17.79
CA LYS A 64 4.17 -2.94 16.67
C LYS A 64 4.68 -2.39 15.34
N LEU A 65 5.18 -1.16 15.33
CA LEU A 65 5.69 -0.52 14.13
C LEU A 65 7.00 -1.15 13.64
N LEU A 66 7.86 -1.61 14.56
CA LEU A 66 9.07 -2.36 14.22
C LEU A 66 8.71 -3.74 13.64
N GLU A 67 7.78 -4.47 14.26
CA GLU A 67 7.28 -5.75 13.73
C GLU A 67 6.72 -5.61 12.30
N ASN A 68 5.99 -4.52 12.05
CA ASN A 68 5.49 -4.21 10.71
C ASN A 68 6.62 -3.89 9.73
N GLY A 69 7.65 -3.17 10.18
CA GLY A 69 8.88 -2.93 9.42
C GLY A 69 9.55 -4.21 9.00
N ASP A 70 9.81 -5.11 9.95
CA ASP A 70 10.47 -6.38 9.69
C ASP A 70 9.67 -7.25 8.70
N ARG A 71 8.34 -7.25 8.81
CA ARG A 71 7.45 -7.99 7.89
C ARG A 71 7.51 -7.47 6.46
N TRP A 72 7.56 -6.15 6.28
CA TRP A 72 7.38 -5.49 4.98
C TRP A 72 8.68 -4.90 4.39
N GLU A 73 9.84 -5.05 5.05
CA GLU A 73 11.09 -4.37 4.69
C GLU A 73 11.50 -4.62 3.23
N THR A 74 11.34 -5.85 2.73
CA THR A 74 11.68 -6.21 1.34
C THR A 74 10.87 -5.40 0.33
N GLU A 75 9.55 -5.34 0.53
CA GLU A 75 8.65 -4.61 -0.37
C GLU A 75 8.84 -3.09 -0.24
N ILE A 76 9.01 -2.59 0.98
CA ILE A 76 9.27 -1.17 1.23
C ILE A 76 10.60 -0.75 0.59
N ALA A 77 11.65 -1.55 0.70
CA ALA A 77 12.93 -1.27 0.08
C ALA A 77 12.86 -1.28 -1.45
N GLU A 78 12.06 -2.15 -2.05
CA GLU A 78 11.81 -2.14 -3.50
C GLU A 78 11.04 -0.89 -3.95
N ASN A 79 9.97 -0.53 -3.25
CA ASN A 79 9.19 0.68 -3.54
C ASN A 79 10.02 1.96 -3.39
N LEU A 80 10.92 2.01 -2.41
CA LEU A 80 11.80 3.16 -2.22
C LEU A 80 12.91 3.23 -3.27
N ARG A 81 13.41 2.08 -3.74
CA ARG A 81 14.38 2.03 -4.84
C ARG A 81 13.75 2.54 -6.14
N SER A 82 12.54 2.09 -6.47
CA SER A 82 11.83 2.53 -7.69
C SER A 82 11.48 4.02 -7.66
N GLU A 83 11.19 4.59 -6.48
CA GLU A 83 10.82 5.99 -6.30
C GLU A 83 12.00 6.92 -5.94
N SER A 84 13.23 6.40 -5.86
CA SER A 84 14.41 7.15 -5.37
C SER A 84 14.77 8.39 -6.20
N LEU A 85 14.44 8.39 -7.50
CA LEU A 85 14.73 9.51 -8.41
C LEU A 85 13.70 10.65 -8.32
N TYR A 86 12.50 10.37 -7.82
CA TYR A 86 11.36 11.29 -7.82
C TYR A 86 10.91 11.70 -6.41
N ARG A 87 11.76 11.44 -5.42
CA ARG A 87 11.55 11.78 -4.01
C ARG A 87 12.52 12.87 -3.59
#